data_AF-A0A7X8F2B2-F1
#
_entry.id   AF-A0A7X8F2B2-F1
#
_cell.length_a   1.000
_cell.length_b   1.000
_cell.length_c   1.000
_cell.angle_alpha   90.00
_cell.angle_beta   90.00
_cell.angle_gamma   90.00
#
_symmetry.space_group_name_H-M   'P 1'
#
loop_
_entity.id
_entity.type
_entity.pdbx_description
1 polymer ?
#
loop_
_entity_poly.entity_id
_entity_poly.type
_entity_poly.pdbx_seq_one_letter_code
_entity_poly.pdbx_strand_id
1 'polypeptide(L)'
;MMKIQNVCSCCGRIIENSFVYCPWCGKEVVSSSYFNSTGKPLFEHIECISNDLREQRIFKIEFSLNQLEEDLSRLLANCRDKNVVH
;
A
#
# COMPACT_ATOMS: atom_id res chain seq x y z
N MET A 1 -7.27 18.82 -36.14
CA MET A 1 -7.60 19.41 -34.82
C MET A 1 -6.44 19.12 -33.87
N MET A 2 -5.67 20.12 -33.44
CA MET A 2 -4.63 19.93 -32.41
C MET A 2 -5.31 19.83 -31.05
N LYS A 3 -5.13 18.70 -30.34
CA LYS A 3 -5.55 18.57 -28.94
C LYS A 3 -4.60 19.40 -28.09
N ILE A 4 -5.12 20.32 -27.29
CA ILE A 4 -4.34 21.01 -26.25
C ILE A 4 -3.88 19.93 -25.27
N GLN A 5 -2.58 19.74 -25.13
CA GLN A 5 -1.98 18.82 -24.19
C GLN A 5 -1.53 19.60 -22.96
N ASN A 6 -1.93 19.15 -21.76
CA ASN A 6 -1.52 19.77 -20.50
C ASN A 6 -0.19 19.17 -20.04
N VAL A 7 0.66 19.98 -19.40
CA VAL A 7 1.91 19.49 -18.79
C VAL A 7 1.69 19.31 -17.29
N CYS A 8 2.12 18.17 -16.75
CA CYS A 8 2.08 17.90 -15.32
C CYS A 8 2.94 18.91 -14.56
N SER A 9 2.34 19.64 -13.61
CA SER A 9 3.09 20.56 -12.74
C SER A 9 3.99 19.88 -11.69
N CYS A 10 3.92 18.56 -11.54
CA CYS A 10 4.80 17.81 -10.63
C CYS A 10 5.96 17.12 -11.36
N CYS A 11 5.64 16.29 -12.34
CA CYS A 11 6.66 15.47 -13.02
C CYS A 11 7.04 15.97 -14.41
N GLY A 12 6.46 17.09 -14.88
CA GLY A 12 6.79 17.72 -16.16
C GLY A 12 6.37 16.94 -17.42
N ARG A 13 5.69 15.80 -17.27
CA ARG A 13 5.25 14.97 -18.42
C ARG A 13 3.97 15.52 -19.03
N ILE A 14 3.82 15.31 -20.33
CA ILE A 14 2.63 15.70 -21.09
C ILE A 14 1.49 14.73 -20.77
N ILE A 15 0.30 15.28 -20.54
CA ILE A 15 -0.92 14.59 -20.13
C ILE A 15 -2.04 14.99 -21.08
N GLU A 16 -2.91 14.04 -21.44
CA GLU A 16 -4.16 14.37 -22.14
C GLU A 16 -5.16 15.04 -21.19
N ASN A 17 -5.90 16.04 -21.67
CA ASN A 17 -6.84 16.80 -20.84
C ASN A 17 -8.03 15.99 -20.30
N SER A 18 -8.19 14.74 -20.74
CA SER A 18 -9.19 13.78 -20.22
C SER A 18 -8.82 13.21 -18.85
N PHE A 19 -7.57 13.32 -18.42
CA PHE A 19 -7.11 12.73 -17.17
C PHE A 19 -7.33 13.68 -15.98
N VAL A 20 -7.99 13.16 -14.94
CA VAL A 20 -8.18 13.85 -13.64
C VAL A 20 -6.89 13.82 -12.81
N TYR A 21 -6.12 12.74 -12.90
CA TYR A 21 -4.80 12.58 -12.28
C TYR A 21 -3.74 12.32 -13.32
N CYS A 22 -2.51 12.71 -13.05
CA CYS A 22 -1.34 12.38 -13.83
C CYS A 22 -1.06 10.87 -13.74
N PRO A 23 -1.25 10.06 -14.79
CA PRO A 23 -0.99 8.62 -14.74
C PRO A 23 0.50 8.26 -14.55
N TRP A 24 1.41 9.24 -14.52
CA TRP A 24 2.84 9.02 -14.28
C TRP A 24 3.26 9.23 -12.83
N CYS A 25 2.64 10.17 -12.13
CA CYS A 25 3.06 10.54 -10.76
C CYS A 25 1.89 10.65 -9.76
N GLY A 26 0.65 10.43 -10.21
CA GLY A 26 -0.54 10.47 -9.36
C GLY A 26 -1.04 11.85 -8.95
N LYS A 27 -0.38 12.95 -9.35
CA LYS A 27 -0.85 14.31 -8.98
C LYS A 27 -2.14 14.67 -9.71
N GLU A 28 -3.09 15.25 -8.99
CA GLU A 28 -4.33 15.81 -9.56
C GLU A 28 -4.02 16.91 -10.58
N VAL A 29 -4.61 16.82 -11.77
CA VAL A 29 -4.34 17.70 -12.92
C VAL A 29 -5.44 18.74 -13.08
N VAL A 30 -6.69 18.38 -12.72
CA VAL A 30 -7.86 19.25 -12.83
C VAL A 30 -8.72 19.06 -11.59
N SER A 31 -9.00 20.14 -10.86
CA SER A 31 -10.02 20.16 -9.79
C SER A 31 -11.41 20.10 -10.42
N SER A 32 -11.80 18.93 -10.92
CA SER A 32 -13.14 18.72 -11.46
C SER A 32 -14.11 18.59 -10.28
N SER A 33 -15.05 19.53 -10.15
CA SER A 33 -16.09 19.48 -9.11
C SER A 33 -16.90 18.16 -9.18
N TYR A 34 -17.08 17.61 -10.38
CA TYR A 34 -17.76 16.32 -10.61
C TYR A 34 -16.97 15.12 -10.11
N PHE A 35 -15.63 15.12 -10.27
CA PHE A 35 -14.80 14.05 -9.72
C PHE A 35 -14.81 14.11 -8.18
N ASN A 36 -14.69 15.32 -7.63
CA ASN A 36 -14.70 15.53 -6.19
C ASN A 36 -16.04 15.14 -5.54
N SER A 37 -17.17 15.29 -6.24
CA SER A 37 -18.48 14.90 -5.72
C SER A 37 -18.78 13.39 -5.82
N THR A 38 -18.15 12.68 -6.75
CA THR A 38 -18.62 11.34 -7.14
C THR A 38 -17.50 10.30 -7.23
N GLY A 39 -16.38 10.66 -7.84
CA GLY A 39 -15.23 9.78 -7.99
C GLY A 39 -14.44 9.64 -6.69
N LYS A 40 -14.18 10.76 -6.02
CA LYS A 40 -13.37 10.81 -4.81
C LYS A 40 -13.88 9.88 -3.69
N PRO A 41 -15.18 9.88 -3.33
CA PRO A 41 -15.69 8.95 -2.31
C PRO A 41 -15.55 7.46 -2.69
N LEU A 42 -15.66 7.13 -3.98
CA LEU A 42 -15.49 5.76 -4.46
C LEU A 42 -14.02 5.32 -4.36
N PHE A 43 -13.08 6.18 -4.75
CA PHE A 43 -11.65 5.89 -4.63
C PHE A 43 -11.22 5.77 -3.17
N GLU A 44 -11.70 6.66 -2.29
CA GLU A 44 -11.45 6.59 -0.85
C GLU A 44 -11.97 5.27 -0.25
N HIS A 45 -13.14 4.79 -0.68
CA HIS A 45 -13.68 3.51 -0.21
C HIS A 45 -12.83 2.32 -0.67
N ILE A 46 -12.41 2.30 -1.94
CA ILE A 46 -11.54 1.24 -2.49
C ILE A 46 -10.16 1.24 -1.80
N GLU A 47 -9.62 2.43 -1.53
CA GLU A 47 -8.36 2.59 -0.79
C GLU A 47 -8.50 2.07 0.65
N CYS A 48 -9.60 2.37 1.32
CA CYS A 48 -9.91 1.86 2.66
C CYS A 48 -9.94 0.32 2.69
N ILE A 49 -10.67 -0.32 1.77
CA ILE A 49 -10.70 -1.80 1.67
C ILE A 49 -9.29 -2.35 1.42
N SER A 50 -8.53 -1.72 0.51
CA SER A 50 -7.17 -2.17 0.18
C SER A 50 -6.23 -2.07 1.38
N ASN A 51 -6.37 -1.02 2.19
CA ASN A 51 -5.57 -0.83 3.40
C ASN A 51 -5.95 -1.82 4.49
N ASP A 52 -7.24 -2.05 4.72
CA ASP A 52 -7.72 -3.05 5.69
C ASP A 52 -7.16 -4.45 5.36
N LEU A 53 -7.20 -4.86 4.09
CA LEU A 53 -6.62 -6.14 3.65
C LEU A 53 -5.09 -6.20 3.85
N ARG A 54 -4.38 -5.09 3.67
CA ARG A 54 -2.93 -5.01 3.94
C ARG A 54 -2.65 -5.12 5.43
N GLU A 55 -3.40 -4.42 6.27
CA GLU A 55 -3.29 -4.47 7.73
C GLU A 55 -3.54 -5.89 8.25
N GLN A 56 -4.61 -6.56 7.78
CA GLN A 56 -4.87 -7.96 8.13
C GLN A 56 -3.72 -8.88 7.74
N ARG A 57 -3.06 -8.64 6.60
CA ARG A 57 -1.91 -9.44 6.16
C ARG A 57 -0.69 -9.18 7.04
N ILE A 58 -0.40 -7.92 7.37
CA ILE A 58 0.69 -7.54 8.27
C ILE A 58 0.49 -8.21 9.63
N PHE A 59 -0.71 -8.10 10.19
CA PHE A 59 -1.07 -8.74 11.46
C PHE A 59 -0.82 -10.26 11.45
N LYS A 60 -1.23 -10.96 10.38
CA LYS A 60 -0.98 -12.41 10.25
C LYS A 60 0.50 -12.76 10.19
N ILE A 61 1.30 -11.93 9.53
CA ILE A 61 2.74 -12.12 9.44
C ILE A 61 3.37 -11.90 10.81
N GLU A 62 3.04 -10.81 11.49
CA GLU A 62 3.53 -10.51 12.84
C GLU A 62 3.20 -11.64 13.81
N PHE A 63 1.94 -12.12 13.80
CA PHE A 63 1.53 -13.25 14.63
C PHE A 63 2.37 -14.51 14.34
N SER A 64 2.58 -14.82 13.06
CA SER A 64 3.35 -16.00 12.66
C SER A 64 4.83 -15.90 13.05
N LEU A 65 5.42 -14.70 12.96
CA LEU A 65 6.80 -14.45 13.41
C LEU A 65 6.94 -14.64 14.92
N ASN A 66 6.00 -14.12 15.71
CA ASN A 66 6.01 -14.30 17.16
C ASN A 66 5.92 -15.78 17.55
N GLN A 67 5.06 -16.56 16.87
CA GLN A 67 4.96 -18.00 17.13
C GLN A 67 6.26 -18.74 16.79
N LEU A 68 6.89 -18.40 15.66
CA LEU A 68 8.18 -18.98 15.28
C LEU A 68 9.28 -18.63 16.30
N GLU A 69 9.30 -17.40 16.81
CA GLU A 69 10.24 -16.96 17.83
C GLU A 69 10.06 -17.73 19.15
N GLU A 70 8.82 -17.94 19.58
CA GLU A 70 8.50 -18.76 20.75
C GLU A 70 8.96 -20.20 20.57
N ASP A 71 8.69 -20.80 19.42
CA ASP A 71 9.07 -22.19 19.13
C ASP A 71 10.59 -22.37 19.08
N LEU A 72 11.30 -21.43 18.46
CA LEU A 72 12.77 -21.41 18.47
C LEU A 72 13.32 -21.28 19.90
N SER A 73 12.73 -20.41 20.71
CA SER A 73 13.13 -20.23 22.12
C SER A 73 12.94 -21.51 22.93
N ARG A 74 11.81 -22.22 22.74
CA ARG A 74 11.55 -23.52 23.37
C ARG A 74 12.54 -24.59 22.92
N LEU A 75 12.84 -24.66 21.62
CA LEU A 75 13.83 -25.61 21.09
C LEU A 75 15.21 -25.36 21.68
N LEU A 76 15.65 -24.11 21.73
CA LEU A 76 16.95 -23.73 22.29
C LEU A 76 17.04 -23.99 23.81
N ALA A 77 15.96 -23.76 24.56
CA ALA A 77 15.89 -24.12 25.97
C ALA A 77 16.06 -25.64 26.16
N ASN A 78 15.33 -26.44 25.39
CA ASN A 78 15.39 -27.90 25.45
C ASN A 78 16.74 -28.48 24.98
N CYS A 79 17.47 -27.78 24.12
CA CYS A 79 18.82 -28.17 23.68
C CYS A 79 19.90 -27.85 24.73
N ARG A 80 19.73 -26.83 25.58
CA ARG A 80 20.70 -26.52 26.66
C ARG A 80 20.74 -27.62 27.72
N ASP A 81 19.62 -28.27 28.01
CA ASP A 81 19.56 -29.32 29.02
C ASP A 81 20.19 -30.65 28.58
N LYS A 82 20.41 -30.87 27.28
CA LYS A 82 20.99 -32.11 26.74
C LYS A 82 22.52 -32.08 26.56
N ASN A 83 23.16 -30.92 26.76
CA ASN A 83 24.62 -30.77 26.64
C ASN A 83 25.36 -30.83 28.00
N VAL A 84 24.67 -31.23 29.09
CA VAL A 84 25.30 -31.53 30.40
C VAL A 84 25.20 -33.03 30.68
N VAL A 85 25.66 -33.87 29.73
CA VAL A 85 26.03 -35.26 30.04
C VAL A 85 27.24 -35.62 29.19
N HIS A 86 28.43 -35.28 29.71
CA HIS A 86 29.63 -36.11 29.86
C HIS A 86 30.87 -35.24 30.11
#